data_AF-X1VKD2-F1
#
_entry.id   AF-X1VKD2-F1
#
_cell.length_a   1.000
_cell.length_b   1.000
_cell.length_c   1.000
_cell.angle_alpha   90.00
_cell.angle_beta   90.00
_cell.angle_gamma   90.00
#
_symmetry.space_group_name_H-M   'P 1'
#
loop_
_entity.id
_entity.type
_entity.pdbx_description
1 polymer ?
#
loop_
_entity_poly.entity_id
_entity_poly.type
_entity_poly.pdbx_seq_one_letter_code
_entity_poly.pdbx_strand_id
1 'polypeptide(L)'
;MRKNLIYARRLMGDIGPLNTDPVRRLMGRVIAPAVSIDGVYQDYEAASDDQHYTIGSRMQVDDRVFHYARAGNTLDCGLGAHIGFTQDVGFAVVTVDVNAIGKYTLEVTVGAADGRLGTGEIPEDELEGGYIIIFPDGMGDTINRRIVGNTAVAAPGGAMTVTLDRPLTAALTPAPHAELIASPYLDVLEGNLDRQMIVGMPPIAATVGQYLWLQTWGPVWGVPDAACGVGIDNSQVVFRGNGSIAEFDA
;
A
#
# COMPACT_ATOMS: atom_id res chain seq x y z
N MET A 1 32.27 -24.78 35.63
CA MET A 1 31.78 -23.54 34.98
C MET A 1 30.32 -23.70 34.62
N ARG A 2 29.42 -23.01 35.33
CA ARG A 2 27.98 -22.99 35.02
C ARG A 2 27.72 -21.83 34.05
N LYS A 3 27.18 -22.12 32.86
CA LYS A 3 26.67 -21.10 31.93
C LYS A 3 25.25 -20.73 32.37
N ASN A 4 25.09 -19.53 32.89
CA ASN A 4 23.78 -18.93 33.16
C ASN A 4 23.16 -18.51 31.83
N LEU A 5 22.30 -19.36 31.25
CA LEU A 5 21.38 -18.94 30.20
C LEU A 5 20.12 -18.40 30.88
N ILE A 6 20.05 -17.08 31.00
CA ILE A 6 18.81 -16.38 31.33
C ILE A 6 17.93 -16.43 30.07
N TYR A 7 17.19 -17.53 29.90
CA TYR A 7 15.99 -17.48 29.06
C TYR A 7 14.88 -16.92 29.92
N ALA A 8 14.60 -15.62 29.77
CA ALA A 8 13.32 -15.09 30.19
C ALA A 8 12.22 -15.92 29.50
N ARG A 9 11.23 -16.34 30.28
CA ARG A 9 10.07 -17.13 29.82
C ARG A 9 9.31 -16.27 28.80
N ARG A 10 9.58 -16.45 27.51
CA ARG A 10 8.89 -15.75 26.41
C ARG A 10 7.40 -16.06 26.48
N LEU A 11 6.57 -15.02 26.46
CA LEU A 11 5.12 -15.15 26.29
C LEU A 11 4.80 -15.56 24.85
N MET A 12 3.82 -16.43 24.67
CA MET A 12 3.21 -16.67 23.35
C MET A 12 2.73 -15.32 22.78
N GLY A 13 3.22 -14.95 21.59
CA GLY A 13 2.85 -13.72 20.89
C GLY A 13 4.00 -12.74 20.61
N ASP A 14 5.20 -13.01 21.12
CA ASP A 14 6.37 -12.11 21.03
C ASP A 14 7.15 -12.21 19.70
N ILE A 15 6.86 -13.20 18.85
CA ILE A 15 7.45 -13.36 17.50
C ILE A 15 6.36 -13.77 16.52
N GLY A 16 5.84 -12.79 15.76
CA GLY A 16 4.99 -13.02 14.59
C GLY A 16 3.71 -13.84 14.82
N PRO A 17 2.76 -13.86 13.89
CA PRO A 17 1.81 -14.96 13.84
C PRO A 17 2.55 -16.21 13.36
N LEU A 18 2.46 -17.31 14.11
CA LEU A 18 2.83 -18.62 13.59
C LEU A 18 1.91 -18.93 12.39
N ASN A 19 2.40 -19.65 11.37
CA ASN A 19 1.61 -20.03 10.19
C ASN A 19 0.32 -20.81 10.50
N THR A 20 0.16 -21.27 11.74
CA THR A 20 -1.01 -21.99 12.27
C THR A 20 -1.88 -21.17 13.24
N ASP A 21 -1.68 -19.86 13.35
CA ASP A 21 -2.45 -19.01 14.26
C ASP A 21 -3.90 -18.85 13.74
N PRO A 22 -4.93 -19.35 14.48
CA PRO A 22 -6.34 -19.21 14.09
C PRO A 22 -6.80 -17.74 14.00
N VAL A 23 -5.96 -16.80 14.48
CA VAL A 23 -6.19 -15.36 14.49
C VAL A 23 -5.52 -14.64 13.31
N ARG A 24 -4.85 -15.35 12.37
CA ARG A 24 -4.23 -14.76 11.16
C ARG A 24 -5.17 -13.87 10.34
N ARG A 25 -6.50 -14.02 10.48
CA ARG A 25 -7.53 -13.30 9.72
C ARG A 25 -8.21 -12.15 10.48
N LEU A 26 -7.81 -11.80 11.71
CA LEU A 26 -8.42 -10.69 12.46
C LEU A 26 -7.60 -9.38 12.32
N MET A 27 -8.13 -8.44 11.55
CA MET A 27 -7.42 -7.29 10.94
C MET A 27 -7.44 -5.98 11.74
N GLY A 28 -7.49 -6.08 13.08
CA GLY A 28 -7.33 -4.94 14.00
C GLY A 28 -6.04 -5.00 14.82
N ARG A 29 -5.01 -5.71 14.35
CA ARG A 29 -3.79 -6.01 15.12
C ARG A 29 -2.65 -5.07 14.75
N VAL A 30 -1.81 -4.74 15.74
CA VAL A 30 -0.41 -4.32 15.52
C VAL A 30 0.19 -5.31 14.53
N ILE A 31 0.51 -4.84 13.31
CA ILE A 31 1.14 -5.68 12.29
C ILE A 31 2.51 -6.07 12.85
N ALA A 32 2.56 -7.26 13.45
CA ALA A 32 3.80 -7.99 13.69
C ALA A 32 4.57 -8.04 12.36
N PRO A 33 5.91 -8.12 12.37
CA PRO A 33 6.72 -8.00 11.15
C PRO A 33 6.17 -8.88 10.04
N ALA A 34 6.25 -8.36 8.81
CA ALA A 34 5.78 -9.02 7.60
C ALA A 34 6.06 -10.52 7.61
N VAL A 35 5.03 -11.32 7.29
CA VAL A 35 5.15 -12.77 7.17
C VAL A 35 5.29 -13.11 5.71
N SER A 36 6.35 -13.86 5.39
CA SER A 36 6.59 -14.32 4.04
C SER A 36 5.50 -15.30 3.60
N ILE A 37 5.05 -15.18 2.35
CA ILE A 37 3.99 -16.03 1.76
C ILE A 37 4.50 -17.41 1.35
N ASP A 38 5.81 -17.55 1.11
CA ASP A 38 6.48 -18.76 0.66
C ASP A 38 7.48 -19.33 1.70
N GLY A 39 7.65 -18.64 2.83
CA GLY A 39 8.62 -18.99 3.87
C GLY A 39 10.05 -18.52 3.58
N VAL A 40 10.30 -17.82 2.47
CA VAL A 40 11.61 -17.24 2.12
C VAL A 40 11.71 -15.84 2.72
N TYR A 41 12.81 -15.58 3.44
CA TYR A 41 13.12 -14.26 3.96
C TYR A 41 13.79 -13.41 2.89
N GLN A 42 13.27 -12.21 2.64
CA GLN A 42 13.92 -11.18 1.81
C GLN A 42 14.38 -10.04 2.71
N ASP A 43 15.69 -9.79 2.70
CA ASP A 43 16.29 -8.65 3.39
C ASP A 43 15.87 -7.31 2.74
N TYR A 44 15.87 -6.21 3.50
CA TYR A 44 15.59 -4.89 2.92
C TYR A 44 16.66 -4.43 1.95
N GLU A 45 17.87 -4.98 2.01
CA GLU A 45 18.97 -4.67 1.08
C GLU A 45 18.96 -5.55 -0.18
N ALA A 46 17.88 -6.30 -0.43
CA ALA A 46 17.74 -7.19 -1.58
C ALA A 46 16.50 -6.86 -2.42
N ALA A 47 16.65 -6.92 -3.75
CA ALA A 47 15.56 -7.03 -4.70
C ALA A 47 15.36 -8.50 -5.11
N SER A 48 14.14 -8.88 -5.48
CA SER A 48 13.80 -10.24 -5.93
C SER A 48 12.94 -10.21 -7.18
N ASP A 49 13.09 -11.20 -8.06
CA ASP A 49 12.16 -11.43 -9.17
C ASP A 49 10.87 -12.13 -8.68
N ASP A 50 10.93 -12.78 -7.52
CA ASP A 50 9.83 -13.52 -6.91
C ASP A 50 9.20 -12.72 -5.76
N GLN A 51 7.87 -12.79 -5.67
CA GLN A 51 7.13 -12.17 -4.58
C GLN A 51 7.21 -13.02 -3.31
N HIS A 52 7.92 -12.53 -2.29
CA HIS A 52 8.05 -13.22 -1.00
C HIS A 52 7.08 -12.73 0.08
N TYR A 53 6.46 -11.55 -0.11
CA TYR A 53 5.51 -10.96 0.85
C TYR A 53 4.32 -10.34 0.11
N THR A 54 3.17 -10.20 0.78
CA THR A 54 2.05 -9.42 0.24
C THR A 54 2.48 -7.97 0.05
N ILE A 55 2.15 -7.35 -1.08
CA ILE A 55 2.47 -5.94 -1.35
C ILE A 55 1.83 -5.05 -0.28
N GLY A 56 2.58 -4.06 0.21
CA GLY A 56 2.21 -3.21 1.35
C GLY A 56 2.41 -3.88 2.72
N SER A 57 3.02 -5.05 2.80
CA SER A 57 3.48 -5.62 4.08
C SER A 57 4.47 -4.67 4.75
N ARG A 58 4.49 -4.64 6.08
CA ARG A 58 5.34 -3.73 6.87
C ARG A 58 6.46 -4.48 7.60
N MET A 59 7.68 -3.99 7.48
CA MET A 59 8.84 -4.45 8.25
C MET A 59 9.39 -3.29 9.09
N GLN A 60 9.83 -3.57 10.31
CA GLN A 60 10.55 -2.60 11.14
C GLN A 60 11.95 -3.15 11.43
N VAL A 61 12.97 -2.33 11.16
CA VAL A 61 14.37 -2.62 11.43
C VAL A 61 14.92 -1.44 12.22
N ASP A 62 15.24 -1.66 13.49
CA ASP A 62 15.64 -0.61 14.42
C ASP A 62 14.62 0.55 14.47
N ASP A 63 15.05 1.76 14.13
CA ASP A 63 14.26 2.99 14.08
C ASP A 63 13.65 3.26 12.68
N ARG A 64 13.84 2.34 11.72
CA ARG A 64 13.33 2.45 10.35
C ARG A 64 12.15 1.52 10.11
N VAL A 65 11.24 1.96 9.26
CA VAL A 65 10.09 1.15 8.79
C VAL A 65 10.12 1.06 7.28
N PHE A 66 9.81 -0.13 6.78
CA PHE A 66 9.76 -0.44 5.37
C PHE A 66 8.41 -1.01 4.97
N HIS A 67 8.01 -0.78 3.72
CA HIS A 67 6.87 -1.41 3.09
C HIS A 67 7.29 -2.20 1.84
N TYR A 68 6.74 -3.39 1.68
CA TYR A 68 7.02 -4.26 0.53
C TYR A 68 6.34 -3.73 -0.72
N ALA A 69 7.06 -3.62 -1.82
CA ALA A 69 6.59 -3.02 -3.06
C ALA A 69 7.01 -3.85 -4.28
N ARG A 70 6.34 -3.60 -5.41
CA ARG A 70 6.76 -4.04 -6.74
C ARG A 70 7.16 -2.83 -7.57
N ALA A 71 8.29 -2.88 -8.24
CA ALA A 71 8.78 -1.83 -9.12
C ALA A 71 8.03 -1.86 -10.46
N GLY A 72 7.43 -0.74 -10.86
CA GLY A 72 6.80 -0.54 -12.16
C GLY A 72 7.76 -0.05 -13.24
N ASN A 73 8.92 0.45 -12.84
CA ASN A 73 10.06 0.82 -13.68
C ASN A 73 11.37 0.56 -12.92
N THR A 74 12.50 1.03 -13.45
CA THR A 74 13.76 1.04 -12.70
C THR A 74 13.68 2.05 -11.55
N LEU A 75 14.07 1.62 -10.35
CA LEU A 75 14.17 2.44 -9.15
C LEU A 75 15.64 2.64 -8.77
N ASP A 76 16.03 3.89 -8.50
CA ASP A 76 17.33 4.24 -7.93
C ASP A 76 17.24 4.39 -6.40
N CYS A 77 18.26 3.91 -5.70
CA CYS A 77 18.45 4.11 -4.25
C CYS A 77 18.59 5.59 -3.84
N GLY A 78 18.89 6.48 -4.78
CA GLY A 78 19.01 7.91 -4.53
C GLY A 78 17.71 8.71 -4.57
N LEU A 79 16.65 8.13 -5.14
CA LEU A 79 15.43 8.84 -5.51
C LEU A 79 14.21 8.27 -4.79
N GLY A 80 13.20 9.11 -4.56
CA GLY A 80 11.93 8.64 -4.01
C GLY A 80 11.18 7.78 -5.03
N ALA A 81 10.60 6.68 -4.56
CA ALA A 81 9.66 5.89 -5.34
C ALA A 81 8.27 6.56 -5.31
N HIS A 82 7.75 6.88 -6.48
CA HIS A 82 6.44 7.48 -6.71
C HIS A 82 5.35 6.42 -6.83
N ILE A 83 4.12 6.79 -6.49
CA ILE A 83 2.96 5.97 -6.82
C ILE A 83 2.82 5.84 -8.35
N GLY A 84 2.67 4.62 -8.85
CA GLY A 84 2.58 4.37 -10.29
C GLY A 84 1.22 4.69 -10.91
N PHE A 85 0.16 4.62 -10.12
CA PHE A 85 -1.21 4.84 -10.58
C PHE A 85 -2.06 5.48 -9.48
N THR A 86 -2.84 6.50 -9.81
CA THR A 86 -3.58 7.28 -8.81
C THR A 86 -5.04 6.87 -8.65
N GLN A 87 -5.58 6.06 -9.57
CA GLN A 87 -6.96 5.57 -9.54
C GLN A 87 -7.13 4.45 -10.56
N ASP A 88 -7.43 3.24 -10.11
CA ASP A 88 -7.59 2.05 -10.98
C ASP A 88 -9.03 1.94 -11.52
N VAL A 89 -10.02 2.40 -10.75
CA VAL A 89 -11.43 2.43 -11.16
C VAL A 89 -12.04 3.78 -10.78
N GLY A 90 -12.55 4.52 -11.78
CA GLY A 90 -13.03 5.89 -11.62
C GLY A 90 -14.56 5.99 -11.55
N PHE A 91 -15.07 6.56 -10.44
CA PHE A 91 -16.48 6.83 -10.15
C PHE A 91 -17.45 5.75 -10.68
N ALA A 92 -17.15 4.49 -10.39
CA ALA A 92 -17.84 3.34 -10.93
C ALA A 92 -19.18 3.11 -10.23
N VAL A 93 -20.17 2.62 -10.98
CA VAL A 93 -21.48 2.23 -10.43
C VAL A 93 -21.31 1.03 -9.52
N VAL A 94 -21.91 1.13 -8.33
CA VAL A 94 -22.03 0.00 -7.39
C VAL A 94 -23.46 -0.53 -7.44
N THR A 95 -23.63 -1.84 -7.30
CA THR A 95 -24.97 -2.43 -7.24
C THR A 95 -25.72 -1.96 -5.98
N VAL A 96 -26.94 -1.44 -6.18
CA VAL A 96 -27.84 -1.02 -5.11
C VAL A 96 -28.13 -2.19 -4.17
N ASP A 97 -27.98 -1.95 -2.88
CA ASP A 97 -28.15 -2.95 -1.85
C ASP A 97 -28.65 -2.33 -0.54
N VAL A 98 -29.98 -2.35 -0.40
CA VAL A 98 -30.68 -1.87 0.81
C VAL A 98 -30.30 -2.67 2.06
N ASN A 99 -29.75 -3.88 1.89
CA ASN A 99 -29.34 -4.78 2.96
C ASN A 99 -27.80 -4.88 3.04
N ALA A 100 -27.08 -3.88 2.53
CA ALA A 100 -25.61 -3.89 2.53
C ALA A 100 -25.00 -3.88 3.93
N ILE A 101 -25.71 -3.35 4.94
CA ILE A 101 -25.21 -3.29 6.31
C ILE A 101 -24.76 -4.68 6.78
N GLY A 102 -23.52 -4.79 7.25
CA GLY A 102 -22.96 -6.06 7.72
C GLY A 102 -22.30 -6.91 6.62
N LYS A 103 -22.47 -6.58 5.33
CA LYS A 103 -21.80 -7.28 4.23
C LYS A 103 -20.34 -6.86 4.09
N TYR A 104 -19.50 -7.81 3.69
CA TYR A 104 -18.08 -7.62 3.42
C TYR A 104 -17.76 -7.53 1.93
N THR A 105 -18.77 -7.64 1.07
CA THR A 105 -18.60 -7.67 -0.37
C THR A 105 -19.55 -6.69 -1.03
N LEU A 106 -19.11 -6.08 -2.12
CA LEU A 106 -19.95 -5.33 -3.04
C LEU A 106 -19.57 -5.64 -4.47
N GLU A 107 -20.50 -5.37 -5.39
CA GLU A 107 -20.28 -5.47 -6.83
C GLU A 107 -20.07 -4.07 -7.41
N VAL A 108 -18.92 -3.87 -8.06
CA VAL A 108 -18.51 -2.65 -8.75
C VAL A 108 -18.52 -2.91 -10.25
N THR A 109 -19.08 -1.99 -11.03
CA THR A 109 -19.06 -2.07 -12.50
C THR A 109 -17.81 -1.40 -13.04
N VAL A 110 -16.86 -2.20 -13.53
CA VAL A 110 -15.63 -1.76 -14.21
C VAL A 110 -15.96 -1.35 -15.64
N GLY A 111 -15.57 -0.14 -16.04
CA GLY A 111 -15.72 0.39 -17.38
C GLY A 111 -14.57 0.01 -18.32
N ALA A 112 -14.77 0.21 -19.62
CA ALA A 112 -13.79 -0.17 -20.66
C ALA A 112 -12.48 0.64 -20.65
N ALA A 113 -12.43 1.74 -19.91
CA ALA A 113 -11.24 2.57 -19.75
C ALA A 113 -10.62 2.45 -18.34
N ASP A 114 -11.22 1.65 -17.45
CA ASP A 114 -10.66 1.37 -16.13
C ASP A 114 -9.51 0.35 -16.23
N GLY A 115 -8.83 0.14 -15.10
CA GLY A 115 -7.65 -0.70 -15.01
C GLY A 115 -6.39 0.01 -15.48
N ARG A 116 -5.23 -0.51 -15.08
CA ARG A 116 -3.92 0.12 -15.33
C ARG A 116 -3.54 0.22 -16.80
N LEU A 117 -4.11 -0.67 -17.62
CA LEU A 117 -3.92 -0.67 -19.07
C LEU A 117 -4.97 0.18 -19.82
N GLY A 118 -5.99 0.68 -19.12
CA GLY A 118 -7.09 1.43 -19.73
C GLY A 118 -7.95 0.59 -20.67
N THR A 119 -8.11 -0.70 -20.38
CA THR A 119 -8.82 -1.68 -21.22
C THR A 119 -10.05 -2.29 -20.55
N GLY A 120 -10.33 -1.94 -19.29
CA GLY A 120 -11.32 -2.58 -18.44
C GLY A 120 -10.93 -3.96 -17.94
N GLU A 121 -9.70 -4.41 -18.22
CA GLU A 121 -9.13 -5.63 -17.64
C GLU A 121 -8.55 -5.33 -16.25
N ILE A 122 -8.97 -6.13 -15.27
CA ILE A 122 -8.45 -6.11 -13.90
C ILE A 122 -8.24 -7.57 -13.47
N PRO A 123 -6.99 -8.05 -13.30
CA PRO A 123 -6.72 -9.39 -12.80
C PRO A 123 -7.28 -9.64 -11.40
N GLU A 124 -7.43 -10.92 -11.06
CA GLU A 124 -7.79 -11.34 -9.70
C GLU A 124 -6.75 -10.80 -8.70
N ASP A 125 -7.25 -10.21 -7.61
CA ASP A 125 -6.47 -9.64 -6.50
C ASP A 125 -5.47 -8.53 -6.86
N GLU A 126 -5.53 -7.94 -8.06
CA GLU A 126 -4.70 -6.77 -8.43
C GLU A 126 -4.91 -5.59 -7.47
N LEU A 127 -6.14 -5.42 -6.96
CA LEU A 127 -6.50 -4.33 -6.06
C LEU A 127 -6.24 -4.65 -4.58
N GLU A 128 -5.77 -5.86 -4.24
CA GLU A 128 -5.50 -6.26 -2.86
C GLU A 128 -4.53 -5.29 -2.17
N GLY A 129 -4.85 -4.95 -0.92
CA GLY A 129 -4.03 -4.05 -0.11
C GLY A 129 -4.26 -2.57 -0.41
N GLY A 130 -4.98 -2.25 -1.48
CA GLY A 130 -5.46 -0.93 -1.84
C GLY A 130 -6.66 -0.46 -1.04
N TYR A 131 -7.32 0.59 -1.53
CA TYR A 131 -8.46 1.21 -0.88
C TYR A 131 -9.63 1.39 -1.84
N ILE A 132 -10.82 1.35 -1.26
CA ILE A 132 -12.06 1.73 -1.92
C ILE A 132 -12.73 2.83 -1.10
N ILE A 133 -13.14 3.89 -1.79
CA ILE A 133 -14.07 4.88 -1.27
C ILE A 133 -15.43 4.63 -1.89
N ILE A 134 -16.45 4.51 -1.05
CA ILE A 134 -17.83 4.21 -1.45
C ILE A 134 -18.69 5.43 -1.15
N PHE A 135 -19.49 5.82 -2.12
CA PHE A 135 -20.49 6.88 -2.08
C PHE A 135 -21.87 6.21 -1.93
N PRO A 136 -22.38 5.96 -0.72
CA PRO A 136 -23.53 5.07 -0.50
C PRO A 136 -24.85 5.62 -1.03
N ASP A 137 -25.00 6.95 -1.07
CA ASP A 137 -26.15 7.68 -1.61
C ASP A 137 -25.68 8.96 -2.32
N GLY A 138 -24.87 8.76 -3.36
CA GLY A 138 -24.15 9.85 -4.01
C GLY A 138 -23.04 10.45 -3.14
N MET A 139 -22.57 11.64 -3.50
CA MET A 139 -21.34 12.24 -2.93
C MET A 139 -21.53 12.96 -1.58
N GLY A 140 -22.71 12.84 -0.95
CA GLY A 140 -23.01 13.50 0.33
C GLY A 140 -22.35 12.85 1.54
N ASP A 141 -22.08 11.55 1.46
CA ASP A 141 -21.43 10.73 2.48
C ASP A 141 -20.37 9.83 1.84
N THR A 142 -19.39 9.38 2.62
CA THR A 142 -18.34 8.47 2.12
C THR A 142 -18.00 7.38 3.13
N ILE A 143 -17.69 6.19 2.61
CA ILE A 143 -17.23 5.04 3.39
C ILE A 143 -15.89 4.60 2.82
N ASN A 144 -14.81 4.71 3.60
CA ASN A 144 -13.49 4.22 3.23
C ASN A 144 -13.26 2.81 3.78
N ARG A 145 -12.75 1.92 2.94
CA ARG A 145 -12.41 0.54 3.29
C ARG A 145 -11.11 0.12 2.61
N ARG A 146 -10.44 -0.85 3.21
CA ARG A 146 -9.31 -1.52 2.58
C ARG A 146 -9.84 -2.69 1.75
N ILE A 147 -9.24 -2.89 0.58
CA ILE A 147 -9.55 -4.00 -0.31
C ILE A 147 -8.75 -5.23 0.15
N VAL A 148 -9.45 -6.32 0.43
CA VAL A 148 -8.89 -7.62 0.80
C VAL A 148 -8.68 -8.50 -0.44
N GLY A 149 -9.43 -8.26 -1.51
CA GLY A 149 -9.29 -8.97 -2.78
C GLY A 149 -10.38 -8.55 -3.76
N ASN A 150 -10.21 -8.92 -5.02
CA ASN A 150 -11.16 -8.67 -6.08
C ASN A 150 -11.21 -9.84 -7.06
N THR A 151 -12.39 -10.13 -7.58
CA THR A 151 -12.50 -11.09 -8.70
C THR A 151 -11.91 -10.50 -9.97
N ALA A 152 -11.38 -11.33 -10.85
CA ALA A 152 -10.94 -10.90 -12.18
C ALA A 152 -12.10 -10.33 -13.02
N VAL A 153 -11.80 -9.31 -13.82
CA VAL A 153 -12.63 -8.77 -14.90
C VAL A 153 -11.83 -8.82 -16.19
N ALA A 154 -12.40 -9.47 -17.21
CA ALA A 154 -11.81 -9.47 -18.54
C ALA A 154 -12.17 -8.17 -19.29
N ALA A 155 -11.33 -7.78 -20.25
CA ALA A 155 -11.68 -6.71 -21.18
C ALA A 155 -13.02 -7.02 -21.90
N PRO A 156 -13.89 -6.02 -22.12
CA PRO A 156 -13.68 -4.58 -21.94
C PRO A 156 -14.30 -4.04 -20.63
N GLY A 157 -14.23 -4.78 -19.52
CA GLY A 157 -14.91 -4.41 -18.27
C GLY A 157 -16.14 -5.27 -17.98
N GLY A 158 -16.79 -5.00 -16.84
CA GLY A 158 -17.89 -5.81 -16.33
C GLY A 158 -18.03 -5.73 -14.81
N ALA A 159 -18.80 -6.65 -14.24
CA ALA A 159 -19.00 -6.71 -12.80
C ALA A 159 -17.78 -7.30 -12.10
N MET A 160 -17.29 -6.61 -11.06
CA MET A 160 -16.22 -7.04 -10.17
C MET A 160 -16.76 -7.17 -8.76
N THR A 161 -16.57 -8.33 -8.12
CA THR A 161 -16.80 -8.47 -6.69
C THR A 161 -15.57 -8.01 -5.93
N VAL A 162 -15.74 -7.06 -5.01
CA VAL A 162 -14.70 -6.53 -4.14
C VAL A 162 -14.94 -7.01 -2.72
N THR A 163 -13.93 -7.56 -2.07
CA THR A 163 -13.96 -7.98 -0.67
C THR A 163 -13.31 -6.92 0.22
N LEU A 164 -13.96 -6.58 1.33
CA LEU A 164 -13.59 -5.48 2.23
C LEU A 164 -12.99 -5.98 3.54
N ASP A 165 -12.17 -5.14 4.16
CA ASP A 165 -11.56 -5.40 5.48
C ASP A 165 -12.56 -5.39 6.64
N ARG A 166 -13.64 -4.63 6.48
CA ARG A 166 -14.68 -4.43 7.50
C ARG A 166 -16.04 -4.35 6.83
N PRO A 167 -17.11 -4.73 7.54
CA PRO A 167 -18.43 -4.72 6.95
C PRO A 167 -18.88 -3.29 6.61
N LEU A 168 -19.78 -3.19 5.64
CA LEU A 168 -20.47 -1.95 5.32
C LEU A 168 -21.33 -1.51 6.51
N THR A 169 -21.28 -0.21 6.80
CA THR A 169 -21.96 0.41 7.95
C THR A 169 -23.25 1.13 7.55
N ALA A 170 -23.56 1.20 6.26
CA ALA A 170 -24.74 1.84 5.71
C ALA A 170 -25.32 1.02 4.55
N ALA A 171 -26.59 1.26 4.22
CA ALA A 171 -27.21 0.78 3.00
C ALA A 171 -26.65 1.52 1.77
N LEU A 172 -26.77 0.90 0.59
CA LEU A 172 -26.32 1.49 -0.68
C LEU A 172 -27.55 1.80 -1.56
N THR A 173 -28.00 3.04 -1.61
CA THR A 173 -29.25 3.46 -2.27
C THR A 173 -29.17 4.91 -2.73
N PRO A 174 -29.91 5.35 -3.78
CA PRO A 174 -30.38 4.58 -4.93
C PRO A 174 -29.33 4.53 -6.06
N ALA A 175 -28.25 5.30 -5.96
CA ALA A 175 -27.19 5.39 -6.96
C ALA A 175 -25.82 5.40 -6.28
N PRO A 176 -25.43 4.29 -5.63
CA PRO A 176 -24.13 4.20 -5.00
C PRO A 176 -23.03 4.14 -6.05
N HIS A 177 -21.90 4.78 -5.76
CA HIS A 177 -20.71 4.75 -6.60
C HIS A 177 -19.48 4.39 -5.77
N ALA A 178 -18.38 4.04 -6.43
CA ALA A 178 -17.10 3.84 -5.76
C ALA A 178 -15.92 4.25 -6.63
N GLU A 179 -14.84 4.61 -5.96
CA GLU A 179 -13.51 4.74 -6.58
C GLU A 179 -12.55 3.79 -5.90
N LEU A 180 -11.68 3.16 -6.69
CA LEU A 180 -10.76 2.15 -6.23
C LEU A 180 -9.35 2.50 -6.66
N ILE A 181 -8.41 2.20 -5.77
CA ILE A 181 -6.99 2.25 -6.04
C ILE A 181 -6.36 0.97 -5.52
N ALA A 182 -5.46 0.38 -6.29
CA ALA A 182 -4.61 -0.72 -5.83
C ALA A 182 -3.70 -0.27 -4.67
N SER A 183 -2.91 -1.20 -4.13
CA SER A 183 -1.90 -0.83 -3.12
C SER A 183 -1.00 0.29 -3.66
N PRO A 184 -0.75 1.38 -2.91
CA PRO A 184 0.19 2.44 -3.32
C PRO A 184 1.62 1.93 -3.58
N TYR A 185 1.92 0.71 -3.12
CA TYR A 185 3.19 0.03 -3.29
C TYR A 185 3.22 -0.93 -4.51
N LEU A 186 2.16 -0.97 -5.31
CA LEU A 186 2.09 -1.76 -6.56
C LEU A 186 2.55 -0.92 -7.76
N ASP A 187 3.55 -1.41 -8.48
CA ASP A 187 4.22 -0.75 -9.60
C ASP A 187 4.66 0.67 -9.30
N VAL A 188 5.41 0.83 -8.20
CA VAL A 188 6.00 2.13 -7.88
C VAL A 188 7.00 2.53 -8.95
N LEU A 189 7.09 3.82 -9.22
CA LEU A 189 7.90 4.37 -10.30
C LEU A 189 9.00 5.28 -9.77
N GLU A 190 10.17 5.33 -10.40
CA GLU A 190 11.04 6.50 -10.32
C GLU A 190 10.28 7.71 -10.86
N GLY A 191 10.23 8.77 -10.06
CA GLY A 191 9.45 9.97 -10.39
C GLY A 191 10.09 10.83 -11.47
N ASN A 192 9.28 11.28 -12.43
CA ASN A 192 9.64 12.33 -13.39
C ASN A 192 8.63 13.48 -13.44
N LEU A 193 7.67 13.50 -12.51
CA LEU A 193 6.61 14.50 -12.42
C LEU A 193 6.61 15.17 -11.04
N ASP A 194 6.58 16.50 -11.04
CA ASP A 194 6.69 17.36 -9.85
C ASP A 194 5.54 17.24 -8.84
N ARG A 195 4.47 16.48 -9.16
CA ARG A 195 3.21 16.43 -8.35
C ARG A 195 2.69 15.02 -8.08
N GLN A 196 3.57 14.02 -8.13
CA GLN A 196 3.22 12.66 -7.76
C GLN A 196 3.61 12.36 -6.31
N MET A 197 2.80 11.52 -5.64
CA MET A 197 3.05 11.13 -4.26
C MET A 197 4.26 10.19 -4.18
N ILE A 198 5.20 10.49 -3.29
CA ILE A 198 6.31 9.61 -2.93
C ILE A 198 5.81 8.62 -1.87
N VAL A 199 5.97 7.32 -2.12
CA VAL A 199 5.50 6.24 -1.25
C VAL A 199 6.62 5.58 -0.44
N GLY A 200 7.89 5.84 -0.77
CA GLY A 200 9.03 5.42 0.04
C GLY A 200 10.37 5.59 -0.68
N MET A 201 11.46 5.32 0.02
CA MET A 201 12.83 5.36 -0.51
C MET A 201 13.36 3.94 -0.76
N PRO A 202 13.85 3.62 -1.97
CA PRO A 202 14.52 2.34 -2.23
C PRO A 202 15.86 2.28 -1.48
N PRO A 203 16.11 1.28 -0.61
CA PRO A 203 17.43 1.04 -0.02
C PRO A 203 18.39 0.35 -1.00
N ILE A 204 17.85 -0.28 -2.04
CA ILE A 204 18.56 -0.97 -3.11
C ILE A 204 17.88 -0.64 -4.44
N ALA A 205 18.66 -0.62 -5.53
CA ALA A 205 18.09 -0.47 -6.86
C ALA A 205 17.25 -1.70 -7.23
N ALA A 206 16.17 -1.48 -7.97
CA ALA A 206 15.33 -2.54 -8.51
C ALA A 206 14.97 -2.23 -9.96
N THR A 207 14.78 -3.26 -10.77
CA THR A 207 14.31 -3.14 -12.15
C THR A 207 12.81 -3.48 -12.23
N VAL A 208 12.19 -3.15 -13.36
CA VAL A 208 10.75 -3.39 -13.58
C VAL A 208 10.36 -4.83 -13.25
N GLY A 209 9.26 -4.98 -12.52
CA GLY A 209 8.72 -6.27 -12.09
C GLY A 209 9.36 -6.82 -10.81
N GLN A 210 10.50 -6.30 -10.37
CA GLN A 210 11.15 -6.78 -9.14
C GLN A 210 10.47 -6.27 -7.87
N TYR A 211 10.60 -7.06 -6.82
CA TYR A 211 10.06 -6.80 -5.50
C TYR A 211 11.16 -6.34 -4.55
N LEU A 212 10.87 -5.32 -3.75
CA LEU A 212 11.80 -4.73 -2.80
C LEU A 212 11.08 -4.15 -1.58
N TRP A 213 11.85 -3.83 -0.55
CA TRP A 213 11.39 -3.09 0.62
C TRP A 213 11.67 -1.59 0.46
N LEU A 214 10.65 -0.74 0.48
CA LEU A 214 10.82 0.72 0.47
C LEU A 214 10.83 1.27 1.90
N GLN A 215 11.79 2.10 2.26
CA GLN A 215 11.80 2.78 3.55
C GLN A 215 10.74 3.90 3.57
N THR A 216 9.83 3.83 4.53
CA THR A 216 8.69 4.77 4.66
C THR A 216 8.70 5.56 5.98
N TRP A 217 9.60 5.22 6.91
CA TRP A 217 9.74 5.91 8.19
C TRP A 217 11.15 5.73 8.76
N GLY A 218 11.52 6.60 9.70
CA GLY A 218 12.84 6.62 10.33
C GLY A 218 13.87 7.42 9.51
N PRO A 219 15.11 7.55 10.02
CA PRO A 219 16.16 8.30 9.33
C PRO A 219 16.48 7.69 7.95
N VAL A 220 16.40 8.52 6.91
CA VAL A 220 16.71 8.13 5.53
C VAL A 220 17.64 9.17 4.91
N TRP A 221 18.63 8.69 4.17
CA TRP A 221 19.51 9.54 3.37
C TRP A 221 18.98 9.57 1.94
N GLY A 222 18.61 10.75 1.44
CA GLY A 222 18.29 10.96 0.03
C GLY A 222 19.49 11.54 -0.72
N VAL A 223 19.54 11.39 -2.04
CA VAL A 223 20.57 12.07 -2.85
C VAL A 223 20.33 13.58 -2.82
N PRO A 224 21.31 14.39 -2.39
CA PRO A 224 21.21 15.83 -2.54
C PRO A 224 21.28 16.17 -4.04
N ASP A 225 20.38 17.02 -4.51
CA ASP A 225 20.58 17.67 -5.81
C ASP A 225 21.81 18.59 -5.74
N ALA A 226 22.38 18.98 -6.88
CA ALA A 226 23.60 19.78 -6.95
C ALA A 226 23.52 21.13 -6.19
N ALA A 227 22.31 21.61 -5.91
CA ALA A 227 22.04 22.81 -5.10
C ALA A 227 21.81 22.52 -3.59
N CYS A 228 21.58 21.27 -3.19
CA CYS A 228 21.26 20.88 -1.83
C CYS A 228 22.52 20.74 -0.95
N GLY A 229 22.55 21.40 0.21
CA GLY A 229 23.64 21.28 1.19
C GLY A 229 24.02 22.62 1.84
N VAL A 230 25.28 22.78 2.25
CA VAL A 230 25.85 23.98 2.90
C VAL A 230 26.05 25.14 1.88
N GLY A 231 25.15 25.24 0.89
CA GLY A 231 25.12 26.24 -0.16
C GLY A 231 23.88 27.13 -0.06
N ILE A 232 23.42 27.65 -1.20
CA ILE A 232 22.33 28.64 -1.29
C ILE A 232 20.97 28.12 -0.81
N ASP A 233 20.73 26.80 -0.82
CA ASP A 233 19.42 26.19 -0.55
C ASP A 233 19.42 25.22 0.65
N ASN A 234 20.11 25.62 1.73
CA ASN A 234 20.17 24.80 2.93
C ASN A 234 18.80 24.81 3.65
N SER A 235 18.09 23.67 3.66
CA SER A 235 16.80 23.46 4.34
C SER A 235 15.55 24.07 3.66
N GLN A 236 15.37 23.88 2.34
CA GLN A 236 14.13 24.30 1.66
C GLN A 236 12.84 23.63 2.18
N VAL A 237 12.91 22.65 3.09
CA VAL A 237 11.75 22.16 3.83
C VAL A 237 12.15 21.93 5.29
N VAL A 238 11.59 22.73 6.22
CA VAL A 238 11.79 22.56 7.67
C VAL A 238 10.49 22.23 8.38
N PHE A 239 10.59 21.43 9.45
CA PHE A 239 9.54 21.39 10.46
C PHE A 239 9.59 22.67 11.29
N ARG A 240 8.51 23.45 11.28
CA ARG A 240 8.31 24.59 12.17
C ARG A 240 8.22 24.10 13.63
N GLY A 241 8.39 25.01 14.60
CA GLY A 241 8.26 24.70 16.03
C GLY A 241 6.87 24.17 16.47
N ASN A 242 5.86 24.25 15.59
CA ASN A 242 4.53 23.65 15.77
C ASN A 242 4.34 22.32 15.03
N GLY A 243 5.40 21.75 14.43
CA GLY A 243 5.38 20.49 13.69
C GLY A 243 4.82 20.57 12.27
N SER A 244 4.43 21.75 11.78
CA SER A 244 4.04 21.93 10.37
C SER A 244 5.25 21.99 9.45
N ILE A 245 5.08 21.56 8.21
CA ILE A 245 6.11 21.62 7.17
C ILE A 245 6.00 22.95 6.45
N ALA A 246 7.12 23.65 6.24
CA ALA A 246 7.16 24.88 5.48
C ALA A 246 8.39 24.95 4.58
N GLU A 247 8.21 25.55 3.41
CA GLU A 247 9.33 26.04 2.62
C GLU A 247 10.04 27.15 3.38
N PHE A 248 11.38 27.10 3.41
CA PHE A 248 12.17 28.19 3.94
C PHE A 248 12.32 29.24 2.83
N ASP A 249 11.27 30.05 2.65
CA ASP A 249 11.36 31.26 1.84
C ASP A 249 12.12 32.31 2.68
N ALA A 250 13.20 32.83 2.12
CA ALA A 250 14.05 33.84 2.77
C ALA A 250 13.40 35.22 2.75
#